data_AF-A0A2E6Y6M2-F1
#
_entry.id   AF-A0A2E6Y6M2-F1
#
_cell.length_a   1.000
_cell.length_b   1.000
_cell.length_c   1.000
_cell.angle_alpha   90.00
_cell.angle_beta   90.00
_cell.angle_gamma   90.00
#
_symmetry.space_group_name_H-M   'P 1'
#
loop_
_entity.id
_entity.type
_entity.pdbx_description
1 polymer ?
#
loop_
_entity_poly.entity_id
_entity_poly.type
_entity_poly.pdbx_seq_one_letter_code
_entity_poly.pdbx_strand_id
1 'polypeptide(L)'
;MSWLLSIVLRFASSGLVERTLSYLERRHAEETGREKLRTQVEIEAIRAAVAETQELARFNSAKLEHVAFWCFAALFVLPLGAWWAAVIADSIFRFGWGVATVPVLENWGGQMIQWLFYVGGGVAALRSLR
;
A
#
# COMPACT_ATOMS: atom_id res chain seq x y z
N MET A 1 -3.93 12.73 0.47
CA MET A 1 -4.33 11.79 -0.61
C MET A 1 -4.20 10.31 -0.22
N SER A 2 -4.21 9.95 1.07
CA SER A 2 -4.04 8.57 1.58
C SER A 2 -5.35 7.96 2.15
N TRP A 3 -6.32 8.79 2.51
CA TRP A 3 -7.60 8.37 3.09
C TRP A 3 -8.58 7.81 2.04
N LEU A 4 -8.64 8.42 0.85
CA LEU A 4 -9.46 7.92 -0.25
C LEU A 4 -8.93 6.59 -0.80
N LEU A 5 -7.61 6.43 -0.90
CA LEU A 5 -7.01 5.15 -1.32
C LEU A 5 -7.23 4.03 -0.29
N SER A 6 -7.19 4.34 1.01
CA SER A 6 -7.48 3.35 2.06
C SER A 6 -8.97 3.03 2.19
N ILE A 7 -9.86 3.98 1.88
CA ILE A 7 -11.29 3.71 1.74
C ILE A 7 -11.57 2.86 0.50
N VAL A 8 -10.97 3.17 -0.65
CA VAL A 8 -11.12 2.38 -1.88
C VAL A 8 -10.53 0.98 -1.70
N LEU A 9 -9.38 0.83 -1.03
CA LEU A 9 -8.80 -0.47 -0.70
C LEU A 9 -9.63 -1.23 0.32
N ARG A 10 -10.21 -0.58 1.35
CA ARG A 10 -11.15 -1.22 2.29
C ARG A 10 -12.51 -1.54 1.66
N PHE A 11 -12.94 -0.75 0.67
CA PHE A 11 -14.09 -1.04 -0.19
C PHE A 11 -13.79 -2.24 -1.10
N ALA A 12 -12.56 -2.34 -1.60
CA ALA A 12 -12.10 -3.41 -2.47
C ALA A 12 -11.75 -4.71 -1.71
N SER A 13 -11.50 -4.68 -0.39
CA SER A 13 -10.84 -5.80 0.29
C SER A 13 -11.70 -6.72 1.16
N SER A 14 -13.03 -6.58 1.27
CA SER A 14 -13.83 -7.70 1.84
C SER A 14 -15.35 -7.57 1.77
N GLY A 15 -15.91 -6.40 2.09
CA GLY A 15 -17.37 -6.33 2.30
C GLY A 15 -18.18 -6.15 1.03
N LEU A 16 -17.68 -5.31 0.12
CA LEU A 16 -18.38 -4.95 -1.11
C LEU A 16 -18.01 -5.83 -2.29
N VAL A 17 -16.75 -6.29 -2.36
CA VAL A 17 -16.33 -7.27 -3.36
C VAL A 17 -17.08 -8.58 -3.18
N GLU A 18 -17.12 -9.17 -1.99
CA GLU A 18 -17.98 -10.35 -1.76
C GLU A 18 -19.45 -10.10 -2.10
N ARG A 19 -19.98 -8.90 -1.82
CA ARG A 19 -21.38 -8.58 -2.16
C ARG A 19 -21.60 -8.45 -3.66
N THR A 20 -20.72 -7.77 -4.39
CA THR A 20 -20.82 -7.67 -5.85
C THR A 20 -20.58 -9.02 -6.50
N LEU A 21 -19.64 -9.82 -6.00
CA LEU A 21 -19.39 -11.18 -6.47
C LEU A 21 -20.61 -12.07 -6.22
N SER A 22 -21.22 -12.02 -5.03
CA SER A 22 -22.45 -12.75 -4.73
C SER A 22 -23.65 -12.32 -5.59
N TYR A 23 -23.71 -11.03 -5.95
CA TYR A 23 -24.74 -10.50 -6.83
C TYR A 23 -24.54 -10.96 -8.26
N LEU A 24 -23.29 -10.94 -8.76
CA LEU A 24 -22.93 -11.46 -10.08
C LEU A 24 -23.13 -12.98 -10.16
N GLU A 25 -22.82 -13.73 -9.10
CA GLU A 25 -23.08 -15.17 -9.02
C GLU A 25 -24.57 -15.49 -9.06
N ARG A 26 -25.41 -14.73 -8.35
CA ARG A 26 -26.88 -14.85 -8.43
C ARG A 26 -27.40 -14.52 -9.83
N ARG A 27 -26.90 -13.44 -10.43
CA ARG A 27 -27.26 -13.03 -11.80
C ARG A 27 -26.85 -14.08 -12.83
N HIS A 28 -25.66 -14.65 -12.70
CA HIS A 28 -25.17 -15.75 -13.54
C HIS A 28 -26.05 -17.02 -13.44
N ALA A 29 -26.69 -17.27 -12.29
CA ALA A 29 -27.61 -18.39 -12.12
C ALA A 29 -28.93 -18.20 -12.87
N GLU A 30 -29.35 -16.95 -13.12
CA GLU A 30 -30.59 -16.60 -13.81
C GLU A 30 -30.41 -16.38 -15.32
N GLU A 31 -29.20 -16.04 -15.78
CA GLU A 31 -28.90 -15.77 -17.19
C GLU A 31 -28.69 -17.04 -18.05
N THR A 32 -29.12 -16.98 -19.31
CA THR A 32 -28.95 -18.04 -20.32
C THR A 32 -28.23 -17.53 -21.56
N GLY A 33 -27.38 -18.38 -22.17
CA GLY A 33 -26.69 -18.06 -23.42
C GLY A 33 -25.48 -17.14 -23.25
N ARG A 34 -25.38 -16.09 -24.07
CA ARG A 34 -24.18 -15.24 -24.21
C ARG A 34 -23.93 -14.32 -22.99
N GLU A 35 -24.99 -13.91 -22.30
CA GLU A 35 -24.87 -13.07 -21.10
C GLU A 35 -24.23 -13.83 -19.95
N LYS A 36 -24.62 -15.10 -19.76
CA LYS A 36 -24.02 -16.01 -18.79
C LYS A 36 -22.50 -16.12 -18.95
N LEU A 37 -22.02 -16.29 -20.18
CA LEU A 37 -20.57 -16.35 -20.47
C LEU A 37 -19.86 -15.06 -20.12
N ARG A 38 -20.48 -13.89 -20.37
CA ARG A 38 -19.91 -12.59 -20.02
C ARG A 38 -19.81 -12.42 -18.50
N THR A 39 -20.88 -12.72 -17.78
CA THR A 39 -20.93 -12.64 -16.32
C THR A 39 -19.91 -13.61 -15.69
N GLN A 40 -19.73 -14.80 -16.26
CA GLN A 40 -18.71 -15.76 -15.81
C GLN A 40 -17.28 -15.21 -15.97
N VAL A 41 -16.97 -14.61 -17.12
CA VAL A 41 -15.65 -14.00 -17.37
C VAL A 41 -15.40 -12.82 -16.43
N GLU A 42 -16.41 -11.98 -16.18
CA GLU A 42 -16.31 -10.86 -15.25
C GLU A 42 -16.06 -11.34 -13.81
N ILE A 43 -16.75 -12.39 -13.34
CA ILE A 43 -16.51 -13.00 -12.03
C ILE A 43 -15.08 -13.53 -11.92
N GLU A 44 -14.62 -14.26 -12.93
CA GLU A 44 -13.28 -14.86 -12.91
C GLU A 44 -12.17 -13.79 -12.93
N ALA A 45 -12.37 -12.70 -13.69
CA ALA A 45 -11.46 -11.58 -13.71
C ALA A 45 -11.36 -10.88 -12.34
N ILE A 46 -12.50 -10.70 -11.66
CA ILE A 46 -12.53 -10.12 -10.31
C ILE A 46 -11.82 -11.05 -9.32
N ARG A 47 -12.09 -12.36 -9.36
CA ARG A 47 -11.42 -13.34 -8.50
C ARG A 47 -9.90 -13.35 -8.71
N ALA A 48 -9.44 -13.28 -9.96
CA ALA A 48 -8.03 -13.22 -10.28
C ALA A 48 -7.35 -11.95 -9.70
N ALA A 49 -7.99 -10.79 -9.85
CA ALA A 49 -7.48 -9.53 -9.28
C ALA A 49 -7.43 -9.54 -7.74
N VAL A 50 -8.44 -10.15 -7.09
CA VAL A 50 -8.46 -10.31 -5.63
C VAL A 50 -7.35 -11.26 -5.16
N ALA A 51 -7.14 -12.37 -5.86
CA ALA A 51 -6.07 -13.31 -5.52
C ALA A 51 -4.68 -12.65 -5.64
N GLU A 52 -4.43 -11.90 -6.72
CA GLU A 52 -3.16 -11.19 -6.91
C GLU A 52 -2.91 -10.17 -5.79
N THR A 53 -3.93 -9.38 -5.43
CA THR A 53 -3.81 -8.39 -4.35
C THR A 53 -3.61 -9.02 -2.98
N GLN A 54 -4.23 -10.16 -2.70
CA GLN A 54 -4.01 -10.92 -1.45
C GLN A 54 -2.59 -11.46 -1.35
N GLU A 55 -2.04 -12.04 -2.43
CA GLU A 55 -0.66 -12.54 -2.45
C GLU A 55 0.36 -11.41 -2.25
N LEU A 56 0.15 -10.26 -2.89
CA LEU A 56 0.98 -9.06 -2.68
C LEU A 56 0.90 -8.54 -1.24
N ALA A 57 -0.30 -8.52 -0.66
CA ALA A 57 -0.49 -8.11 0.73
C ALA A 57 0.23 -9.06 1.70
N ARG A 58 0.11 -10.38 1.46
CA ARG A 58 0.77 -11.42 2.25
C ARG A 58 2.29 -11.35 2.14
N PHE A 59 2.82 -11.09 0.95
CA PHE A 59 4.26 -10.89 0.76
C PHE A 59 4.76 -9.66 1.52
N ASN A 60 3.99 -8.55 1.47
CA ASN A 60 4.37 -7.34 2.19
C ASN A 60 4.31 -7.54 3.72
N SER A 61 3.31 -8.26 4.25
CA SER A 61 3.25 -8.58 5.68
C SER A 61 4.40 -9.49 6.10
N ALA A 62 4.69 -10.56 5.34
CA ALA A 62 5.78 -11.48 5.62
C ALA A 62 7.15 -10.77 5.66
N LYS A 63 7.40 -9.82 4.74
CA LYS A 63 8.61 -9.00 4.76
C LYS A 63 8.78 -8.21 6.07
N LEU A 64 7.69 -7.67 6.62
CA LEU A 64 7.70 -6.89 7.86
C LEU A 64 7.90 -7.76 9.11
N GLU A 65 7.74 -9.08 9.03
CA GLU A 65 7.99 -9.99 10.16
C GLU A 65 9.49 -10.28 10.35
N HIS A 66 10.33 -10.01 9.34
CA HIS A 66 11.75 -10.31 9.40
C HIS A 66 12.56 -9.20 10.09
N VAL A 67 13.28 -9.57 11.15
CA VAL A 67 14.17 -8.65 11.88
C VAL A 67 15.25 -8.04 10.98
N ALA A 68 15.79 -8.81 10.04
CA ALA A 68 16.79 -8.33 9.09
C ALA A 68 16.27 -7.13 8.26
N PHE A 69 15.00 -7.15 7.84
CA PHE A 69 14.38 -6.02 7.15
C PHE A 69 14.41 -4.77 8.03
N TRP A 70 14.05 -4.89 9.31
CA TRP A 70 14.08 -3.77 10.24
C TRP A 70 15.49 -3.29 10.55
N CYS A 71 16.50 -4.16 10.59
CA CYS A 71 17.90 -3.75 10.72
C CYS A 71 18.34 -2.88 9.53
N PHE A 72 18.03 -3.28 8.30
CA PHE A 72 18.34 -2.49 7.11
C PHE A 72 17.52 -1.20 7.05
N ALA A 73 16.23 -1.25 7.39
CA ALA A 73 15.39 -0.06 7.47
C ALA A 73 15.89 0.94 8.52
N ALA A 74 16.28 0.44 9.70
CA ALA A 74 16.80 1.25 10.80
C ALA A 74 18.10 1.99 10.43
N LEU A 75 18.95 1.41 9.58
CA LEU A 75 20.17 2.07 9.10
C LEU A 75 19.88 3.40 8.40
N PHE A 76 18.73 3.53 7.74
CA PHE A 76 18.32 4.75 7.05
C PHE A 76 17.36 5.60 7.88
N VAL A 77 16.43 4.96 8.59
CA VAL A 77 15.39 5.66 9.37
C VAL A 77 15.96 6.27 10.65
N LEU A 78 16.90 5.61 11.34
CA LEU A 78 17.44 6.12 12.60
C LEU A 78 18.24 7.41 12.44
N PRO A 79 19.20 7.54 11.49
CA PRO A 79 19.91 8.79 11.31
C PRO A 79 18.98 9.95 10.91
N LEU A 80 18.00 9.66 10.04
CA LEU A 80 17.01 10.64 9.62
C LEU A 80 16.12 11.10 10.78
N GLY A 81 15.61 10.13 11.57
CA GLY A 81 14.79 10.41 12.74
C GLY A 81 15.56 11.16 13.82
N ALA A 82 16.83 10.82 14.04
CA ALA A 82 17.71 11.53 14.96
C ALA A 82 17.96 12.98 14.50
N TRP A 83 18.18 13.21 13.20
CA TRP A 83 18.32 14.55 12.65
C TRP A 83 17.05 15.38 12.83
N TRP A 84 15.87 14.84 12.49
CA TRP A 84 14.59 15.52 12.73
C TRP A 84 14.34 15.81 14.21
N ALA A 85 14.62 14.84 15.10
CA ALA A 85 14.49 15.04 16.53
C ALA A 85 15.38 16.18 17.02
N ALA A 86 16.63 16.27 16.52
CA ALA A 86 17.55 17.35 16.86
C ALA A 86 17.07 18.71 16.35
N VAL A 87 16.57 18.80 15.10
CA VAL A 87 16.00 20.04 14.55
C VAL A 87 14.76 20.49 15.34
N ILE A 88 13.87 19.57 15.65
CA ILE A 88 12.65 19.86 16.42
C ILE A 88 13.02 20.29 17.85
N ALA A 89 13.94 19.58 18.50
CA ALA A 89 14.39 19.93 19.84
C ALA A 89 15.06 21.32 19.87
N ASP A 90 15.97 21.59 18.93
CA ASP A 90 16.64 22.89 18.85
C ASP A 90 15.65 24.03 18.53
N SER A 91 14.64 23.79 17.68
CA SER A 91 13.64 24.81 17.35
C SER A 91 12.67 25.13 18.50
N ILE A 92 12.27 24.13 19.30
CA ILE A 92 11.35 24.30 20.43
C ILE A 92 12.06 24.94 21.62
N PHE A 93 13.20 24.38 22.01
CA PHE A 93 13.90 24.76 23.24
C PHE A 93 14.97 25.83 23.01
N ARG A 94 15.26 26.18 21.75
CA ARG A 94 16.29 27.15 21.36
C ARG A 94 17.65 26.85 21.98
N PHE A 95 18.07 25.58 21.90
CA PHE A 95 19.35 25.14 22.46
C PHE A 95 20.57 25.75 21.75
N GLY A 96 20.40 26.28 20.54
CA GLY A 96 21.47 26.92 19.77
C GLY A 96 22.41 25.91 19.12
N TRP A 97 21.97 24.67 18.90
CA TRP A 97 22.78 23.61 18.31
C TRP A 97 23.15 23.90 16.85
N GLY A 98 22.40 24.76 16.18
CA GLY A 98 22.73 25.17 14.81
C GLY A 98 22.72 23.96 13.87
N VAL A 99 21.69 23.12 14.00
CA VAL A 99 21.59 21.87 13.24
C VAL A 99 21.56 22.19 11.75
N ALA A 100 22.56 21.70 11.01
CA ALA A 100 22.70 21.97 9.59
C ALA A 100 21.49 21.44 8.82
N THR A 101 20.90 22.30 7.97
CA THR A 101 19.87 21.89 7.03
C THR A 101 20.51 21.08 5.92
N VAL A 102 20.01 19.86 5.69
CA VAL A 102 20.46 19.04 4.57
C VAL A 102 19.30 18.94 3.58
N PRO A 103 19.27 19.78 2.52
CA PRO A 103 18.12 19.87 1.61
C PRO A 103 17.80 18.54 0.87
N VAL A 104 18.78 17.65 0.74
CA VAL A 104 18.56 16.29 0.22
C VAL A 104 17.68 15.45 1.16
N LEU A 105 17.85 15.57 2.48
CA LEU A 105 17.14 14.75 3.46
C LEU A 105 15.65 15.09 3.56
N GLU A 106 15.27 16.36 3.34
CA GLU A 106 13.87 16.81 3.38
C GLU A 106 13.01 16.13 2.29
N ASN A 107 13.53 16.05 1.07
CA ASN A 107 12.84 15.37 -0.04
C ASN A 107 12.89 13.84 0.08
N TRP A 108 13.96 13.31 0.69
CA TRP A 108 14.15 11.87 0.87
C TRP A 108 13.24 11.26 1.94
N GLY A 109 12.87 12.01 2.97
CA GLY A 109 12.00 11.50 4.05
C GLY A 109 10.66 10.97 3.53
N GLY A 110 10.01 11.71 2.63
CA GLY A 110 8.77 11.28 1.99
C GLY A 110 8.93 10.03 1.11
N GLN A 111 10.04 9.95 0.38
CA GLN A 111 10.36 8.81 -0.50
C GLN A 111 10.71 7.55 0.30
N MET A 112 11.38 7.69 1.44
CA MET A 112 11.69 6.59 2.36
C MET A 112 10.43 5.98 2.98
N ILE A 113 9.45 6.80 3.36
CA ILE A 113 8.15 6.31 3.86
C ILE A 113 7.41 5.53 2.76
N GLN A 114 7.43 6.03 1.52
CA GLN A 114 6.88 5.31 0.38
C GLN A 114 7.63 3.99 0.15
N TRP A 115 8.95 3.97 0.25
CA TRP A 115 9.72 2.73 0.12
C TRP A 115 9.41 1.71 1.23
N LEU A 116 9.30 2.16 2.47
CA LEU A 116 9.06 1.26 3.60
C LEU A 116 7.68 0.60 3.53
N PHE A 117 6.66 1.36 3.13
CA PHE A 117 5.25 0.93 3.20
C PHE A 117 4.57 0.63 1.86
N TYR A 118 5.05 1.18 0.73
CA TYR A 118 4.41 1.05 -0.59
C TYR A 118 5.12 0.12 -1.58
N VAL A 119 6.22 -0.55 -1.20
CA VAL A 119 6.98 -1.44 -2.11
C VAL A 119 6.17 -2.63 -2.69
N GLY A 120 4.93 -2.88 -2.28
CA GLY A 120 4.01 -3.81 -2.96
C GLY A 120 2.95 -3.16 -3.87
N GLY A 121 2.49 -1.95 -3.54
CA GLY A 121 1.33 -1.34 -4.20
C GLY A 121 1.62 -0.68 -5.54
N GLY A 122 2.83 -0.12 -5.70
CA GLY A 122 3.22 0.57 -6.94
C GLY A 122 3.42 -0.37 -8.12
N VAL A 123 3.99 -1.56 -7.88
CA VAL A 123 4.21 -2.58 -8.92
C VAL A 123 2.90 -3.22 -9.36
N ALA A 124 1.97 -3.43 -8.43
CA ALA A 124 0.62 -3.93 -8.73
C ALA A 124 -0.19 -2.94 -9.59
N ALA A 125 -0.17 -1.64 -9.23
CA ALA A 125 -0.85 -0.59 -9.99
C ALA A 125 -0.21 -0.36 -11.38
N LEU A 126 1.12 -0.47 -11.50
CA LEU A 126 1.83 -0.38 -12.77
C LEU A 126 1.56 -1.59 -13.68
N ARG A 127 1.29 -2.77 -13.11
CA ARG A 127 0.99 -3.98 -13.87
C ARG A 127 -0.48 -4.04 -14.32
N SER A 128 -1.40 -3.49 -13.52
CA SER A 128 -2.82 -3.37 -13.91
C SER A 128 -3.11 -2.29 -14.95
N LEU A 129 -2.15 -1.40 -15.23
CA LEU A 129 -2.24 -0.34 -16.25
C LEU A 129 -1.68 -0.77 -17.62
N ARG A 130 -1.14 -1.98 -17.74
CA ARG A 130 -0.51 -2.50 -18.95
C ARG A 130 -1.32 -3.68 -19.50
#